data_AF-A0A1H8XBI3-F1
#
_entry.id   AF-A0A1H8XBI3-F1
#
_cell.length_a   1.000
_cell.length_b   1.000
_cell.length_c   1.000
_cell.angle_alpha   90.00
_cell.angle_beta   90.00
_cell.angle_gamma   90.00
#
_symmetry.space_group_name_H-M   'P 1'
#
loop_
_entity.id
_entity.type
_entity.pdbx_description
1 polymer ?
#
loop_
_entity_poly.entity_id
_entity_poly.type
_entity_poly.pdbx_seq_one_letter_code
_entity_poly.pdbx_strand_id
1 'polypeptide(L)'
;MSAKEADRVANLQRAMQLIADAVEDLPVECRDLAGNALLNIAAEAVAQDVGCLEAGRIFARLADLLARGLQPPAREAMTLGALDS
;
A
#
# COMPACT_ATOMS: atom_id res chain seq x y z
N MET A 1 2.75 13.43 -16.86
CA MET A 1 1.66 13.27 -15.89
C MET A 1 0.64 14.38 -16.11
N SER A 2 -0.59 14.03 -16.43
CA SER A 2 -1.70 14.97 -16.58
C SER A 2 -2.14 15.53 -15.22
N ALA A 3 -2.72 16.72 -15.18
CA ALA A 3 -3.26 17.31 -13.95
C ALA A 3 -4.25 16.36 -13.23
N LYS A 4 -5.06 15.62 -14.00
CA LYS A 4 -5.99 14.61 -13.45
C LYS A 4 -5.30 13.40 -12.80
N GLU A 5 -4.13 13.01 -13.29
CA GLU A 5 -3.35 11.91 -12.71
C GLU A 5 -2.69 12.36 -11.40
N ALA A 6 -2.17 13.59 -11.37
CA ALA A 6 -1.62 14.19 -10.17
C ALA A 6 -2.67 14.28 -9.05
N ASP A 7 -3.90 14.69 -9.38
CA ASP A 7 -5.00 14.75 -8.42
C ASP A 7 -5.38 13.37 -7.87
N ARG A 8 -5.39 12.33 -8.72
CA ARG A 8 -5.67 10.95 -8.28
C ARG A 8 -4.60 10.44 -7.33
N VAL A 9 -3.33 10.68 -7.63
CA VAL A 9 -2.21 10.31 -6.76
C VAL A 9 -2.29 11.05 -5.42
N ALA A 10 -2.58 12.35 -5.43
CA ALA A 10 -2.73 13.14 -4.20
C ALA A 10 -3.92 12.64 -3.35
N ASN A 11 -5.04 12.31 -3.97
CA ASN A 11 -6.19 11.74 -3.26
C ASN A 11 -5.87 10.38 -2.62
N LEU A 12 -5.15 9.51 -3.35
CA LEU A 12 -4.71 8.22 -2.83
C LEU A 12 -3.74 8.40 -1.65
N GLN A 13 -2.74 9.27 -1.77
CA GLN A 13 -1.80 9.59 -0.69
C GLN A 13 -2.53 10.11 0.55
N ARG A 14 -3.52 10.98 0.38
CA ARG A 14 -4.32 11.49 1.50
C ARG A 14 -5.14 10.38 2.16
N ALA A 15 -5.74 9.47 1.39
CA ALA A 15 -6.46 8.33 1.95
C ALA A 15 -5.52 7.41 2.74
N MET A 16 -4.33 7.13 2.22
CA MET A 16 -3.32 6.33 2.93
C MET A 16 -2.87 6.96 4.24
N GLN A 17 -2.67 8.29 4.26
CA GLN A 17 -2.33 9.00 5.50
C GLN A 17 -3.45 8.90 6.54
N LEU A 18 -4.71 9.10 6.13
CA LEU A 18 -5.86 8.98 7.03
C LEU A 18 -5.99 7.56 7.61
N ILE A 19 -5.69 6.53 6.82
CA ILE A 19 -5.67 5.14 7.30
C ILE A 19 -4.53 4.93 8.30
N ALA A 20 -3.33 5.45 8.01
CA ALA A 20 -2.19 5.33 8.92
C ALA A 20 -2.47 6.00 10.27
N ASP A 21 -2.99 7.23 10.25
CA ASP A 21 -3.38 7.96 11.46
C ASP A 21 -4.44 7.18 12.25
N ALA A 22 -5.47 6.67 11.57
CA ALA A 22 -6.52 5.89 12.21
C ALA A 22 -6.02 4.57 12.82
N VAL A 23 -5.04 3.90 12.20
CA VAL A 23 -4.41 2.69 12.76
C VAL A 23 -3.53 3.02 13.95
N GLU A 24 -2.83 4.16 13.93
CA GLU A 24 -2.04 4.62 15.07
C GLU A 24 -2.91 4.94 16.29
N ASP A 25 -4.12 5.45 16.08
CA ASP A 25 -5.07 5.74 17.15
C ASP A 25 -5.72 4.47 17.77
N LEU A 26 -5.57 3.29 17.16
CA LEU A 26 -6.10 2.05 17.71
C LEU A 26 -5.30 1.57 18.93
N PRO A 27 -5.97 0.87 19.88
CA PRO A 27 -5.28 0.11 20.92
C PRO A 27 -4.23 -0.81 20.32
N VAL A 28 -3.07 -0.94 20.99
CA VAL A 28 -1.92 -1.69 20.47
C VAL A 28 -2.30 -3.13 20.10
N GLU A 29 -3.15 -3.76 20.91
CA GLU A 29 -3.69 -5.11 20.70
C GLU A 29 -4.54 -5.24 19.42
N CYS A 30 -5.08 -4.14 18.90
CA CYS A 30 -5.91 -4.09 17.70
C CYS A 30 -5.10 -3.72 16.44
N ARG A 31 -3.89 -3.17 16.57
CA ARG A 31 -3.10 -2.68 15.43
C ARG A 31 -2.70 -3.80 14.47
N ASP A 32 -2.30 -4.95 15.00
CA ASP A 32 -1.96 -6.13 14.20
C ASP A 32 -3.18 -6.64 13.41
N LEU A 33 -4.36 -6.64 14.04
CA LEU A 33 -5.61 -7.03 13.40
C LEU A 33 -6.00 -6.04 12.29
N ALA A 34 -5.86 -4.74 12.53
CA ALA A 34 -6.13 -3.71 11.55
C ALA A 34 -5.16 -3.80 10.35
N GLY A 35 -3.87 -4.01 10.61
CA GLY A 35 -2.85 -4.23 9.58
C GLY A 35 -3.16 -5.45 8.72
N ASN A 36 -3.54 -6.58 9.34
CA ASN A 36 -3.91 -7.79 8.62
C ASN A 36 -5.18 -7.60 7.78
N ALA A 37 -6.20 -6.91 8.30
CA ALA A 37 -7.43 -6.63 7.56
C ALA A 37 -7.17 -5.75 6.32
N LEU A 38 -6.38 -4.68 6.49
CA LEU A 38 -5.99 -3.80 5.39
C LEU A 38 -5.19 -4.55 4.32
N LEU A 39 -4.26 -5.41 4.74
CA LEU A 39 -3.48 -6.23 3.82
C LEU A 39 -4.35 -7.22 3.04
N ASN A 40 -5.33 -7.86 3.68
CA ASN A 40 -6.25 -8.77 3.01
C ASN A 40 -7.10 -8.07 1.95
N ILE A 41 -7.63 -6.88 2.26
CA ILE A 41 -8.41 -6.08 1.31
C ILE A 41 -7.54 -5.67 0.12
N ALA A 42 -6.32 -5.21 0.38
CA ALA A 42 -5.38 -4.86 -0.69
C ALA A 42 -5.00 -6.06 -1.55
N ALA A 43 -4.75 -7.22 -0.93
CA ALA A 43 -4.41 -8.45 -1.64
C ALA A 43 -5.56 -8.96 -2.52
N GLU A 44 -6.79 -8.88 -2.02
CA GLU A 44 -7.98 -9.20 -2.81
C GLU A 44 -8.11 -8.28 -4.03
N ALA A 45 -8.03 -6.96 -3.85
CA ALA A 45 -8.14 -6.00 -4.94
C ALA A 45 -7.05 -6.20 -6.00
N VAL A 46 -5.79 -6.35 -5.59
CA VAL A 46 -4.68 -6.60 -6.51
C VAL A 46 -4.87 -7.94 -7.24
N ALA A 47 -5.29 -9.00 -6.55
CA ALA A 47 -5.52 -10.30 -7.19
C ALA A 47 -6.69 -10.26 -8.19
N GLN A 48 -7.72 -9.45 -7.94
CA GLN A 48 -8.83 -9.24 -8.89
C GLN A 48 -8.36 -8.52 -10.16
N ASP A 49 -7.45 -7.54 -10.03
CA ASP A 49 -6.99 -6.74 -11.16
C ASP A 49 -5.89 -7.42 -11.99
N VAL A 50 -4.91 -8.07 -11.36
CA VAL A 50 -3.72 -8.63 -12.04
C VAL A 50 -3.62 -10.16 -11.96
N GLY A 51 -4.50 -10.82 -11.21
CA GLY A 51 -4.47 -12.26 -10.97
C GLY A 51 -3.55 -12.70 -9.83
N CYS A 52 -3.81 -13.88 -9.26
CA CYS A 52 -3.13 -14.37 -8.06
C CYS A 52 -1.61 -14.56 -8.20
N LEU A 53 -1.14 -14.96 -9.39
CA LEU A 53 0.30 -15.16 -9.62
C LEU A 53 1.06 -13.84 -9.54
N GLU A 54 0.56 -12.80 -10.19
CA GLU A 54 1.22 -11.50 -10.21
C GLU A 54 1.08 -10.77 -8.88
N ALA A 55 -0.10 -10.85 -8.25
CA ALA A 55 -0.31 -10.40 -6.88
C ALA A 55 0.72 -11.02 -5.93
N GLY A 56 0.93 -12.34 -6.01
CA GLY A 56 1.93 -13.04 -5.20
C GLY A 56 3.35 -12.50 -5.37
N ARG A 57 3.76 -12.14 -6.59
CA ARG A 57 5.08 -11.52 -6.84
C ARG A 57 5.18 -10.13 -6.21
N ILE A 58 4.13 -9.31 -6.32
CA ILE A 58 4.07 -7.97 -5.73
C ILE A 58 4.22 -8.04 -4.21
N PHE A 59 3.44 -8.90 -3.55
CA PHE A 59 3.49 -9.05 -2.09
C PHE A 59 4.80 -9.68 -1.60
N ALA A 60 5.40 -10.62 -2.36
CA ALA A 60 6.71 -11.17 -2.04
C ALA A 60 7.81 -10.08 -2.07
N ARG A 61 7.76 -9.18 -3.06
CA ARG A 61 8.68 -8.04 -3.13
C ARG A 61 8.50 -7.09 -1.94
N LEU A 62 7.25 -6.83 -1.54
CA LEU A 62 6.97 -6.03 -0.35
C LEU A 62 7.54 -6.69 0.92
N ALA A 63 7.36 -8.00 1.08
CA ALA A 63 7.89 -8.76 2.21
C ALA A 63 9.43 -8.72 2.28
N ASP A 64 10.13 -8.83 1.14
CA ASP A 64 11.59 -8.70 1.07
C ASP A 64 12.07 -7.32 1.49
N LEU A 65 11.40 -6.25 1.05
CA LEU A 65 11.74 -4.88 1.46
C LEU A 65 11.62 -4.70 2.98
N LEU A 66 10.52 -5.19 3.57
CA LEU A 66 10.29 -5.12 5.01
C LEU A 66 11.30 -5.97 5.81
N ALA A 67 11.62 -7.18 5.34
CA ALA A 67 12.58 -8.08 5.98
C ALA A 67 14.00 -7.48 6.04
N ARG A 68 14.35 -6.62 5.07
CA ARG A 68 15.63 -5.90 5.03
C ARG A 68 15.68 -4.69 5.96
N GLY A 69 14.62 -4.44 6.74
CA GLY A 69 14.50 -3.29 7.62
C GLY A 69 14.40 -1.96 6.87
N LEU A 70 14.19 -2.00 5.55
CA LEU A 70 13.87 -0.81 4.80
C LEU A 70 12.45 -0.43 5.22
N GLN A 71 12.29 0.78 5.78
CA GLN A 71 10.95 1.29 5.99
C GLN A 71 10.24 1.26 4.63
N PRO A 72 9.02 0.69 4.55
CA PRO A 72 8.22 0.83 3.35
C PRO A 72 8.13 2.33 3.09
N PRO A 73 8.32 2.81 1.85
CA PRO A 73 8.55 4.23 1.61
C PRO A 73 7.33 5.03 2.08
N ALA A 74 7.41 5.54 3.31
CA ALA A 74 6.30 6.14 4.05
C ALA A 74 6.10 7.62 3.67
N ARG A 75 6.76 8.08 2.60
CA ARG A 75 6.73 9.50 2.21
C ARG A 75 6.99 9.75 0.74
N GLU A 76 7.68 8.81 0.08
CA GLU A 76 7.77 8.75 -1.36
C GLU A 76 6.95 7.55 -1.80
N ALA A 77 5.62 7.71 -1.84
CA ALA A 77 4.76 6.74 -2.49
C ALA A 77 5.47 6.28 -3.76
N MET A 78 5.81 4.97 -3.85
CA MET A 78 6.53 4.40 -4.99
C MET A 78 5.99 5.08 -6.23
N THR A 79 6.83 5.84 -6.93
CA THR A 79 6.37 6.74 -7.97
C THR A 79 5.49 5.92 -8.91
N LEU A 80 4.18 6.11 -8.84
CA LEU A 80 3.24 5.27 -9.61
C LEU A 80 3.48 5.48 -11.12
N GLY A 81 4.17 6.57 -11.49
CA GLY A 81 4.69 6.81 -12.84
C GLY A 81 5.92 5.98 -13.25
N ALA A 82 6.51 5.18 -12.36
CA ALA A 82 7.56 4.22 -12.70
C ALA A 82 6.98 2.87 -13.17
N LEU A 83 5.66 2.68 -13.11
CA LEU A 83 4.97 1.48 -13.57
C LEU A 83 4.62 1.53 -15.07
N ASP A 84 4.82 2.69 -15.73
CA ASP A 84 4.54 2.92 -17.16
C ASP A 84 5.84 3.08 -17.99
N SER A 85 6.84 2.21 -17.78
CA SER A 85 8.03 2.12 -18.65
C SER A 85 7.93 0.96 -19.64
#